data_AF-A0A926VN76-F1
#
_entry.id   AF-A0A926VN76-F1
#
_cell.length_a   1.000
_cell.length_b   1.000
_cell.length_c   1.000
_cell.angle_alpha   90.00
_cell.angle_beta   90.00
_cell.angle_gamma   90.00
#
_symmetry.space_group_name_H-M   'P 1'
#
loop_
_entity.id
_entity.type
_entity.pdbx_description
1 polymer ?
#
loop_
_entity_poly.entity_id
_entity_poly.type
_entity_poly.pdbx_seq_one_letter_code
_entity_poly.pdbx_strand_id
1 'polypeptide(L)'
;MAKIELDIDEATLARVNWLSKVHNCTKDELIVEAVRQMAVAEVDKYPLLGGWEDEPELVDEIMGDIMKDRSAHPLNQKFGQSTT
;
A
#
# COMPACT_ATOMS: atom_id res chain seq x y z
N MET A 1 -0.43 10.08 20.42
CA MET A 1 0.75 9.75 19.60
C MET A 1 1.16 8.33 19.90
N ALA A 2 1.48 7.54 18.88
CA ALA A 2 2.06 6.21 19.04
C ALA A 2 3.59 6.31 19.02
N LYS A 3 4.28 5.44 19.77
CA LYS A 3 5.74 5.34 19.77
C LYS A 3 6.14 4.08 19.00
N ILE A 4 7.14 4.20 18.13
CA ILE A 4 7.78 3.07 17.46
C ILE A 4 9.23 2.97 17.93
N GLU A 5 9.75 1.74 17.98
CA GLU A 5 11.16 1.47 18.21
C GLU A 5 11.72 0.79 16.97
N LEU A 6 12.86 1.28 16.49
CA LEU A 6 13.44 0.89 15.21
C LEU A 6 14.87 0.41 15.46
N ASP A 7 15.14 -0.83 15.06
CA ASP A 7 16.50 -1.36 15.04
C ASP A 7 17.09 -1.13 13.64
N ILE A 8 18.26 -0.48 13.58
CA ILE A 8 18.92 -0.11 12.33
C ILE A 8 20.42 -0.37 12.43
N ASP A 9 21.02 -0.73 11.31
CA ASP A 9 22.47 -0.91 11.26
C ASP A 9 23.23 0.42 11.47
N GLU A 10 24.50 0.28 11.84
CA GLU A 10 25.36 1.42 12.15
C GLU A 10 25.57 2.35 10.95
N ALA A 11 25.61 1.81 9.73
CA ALA A 11 25.77 2.59 8.51
C ALA A 11 24.55 3.49 8.23
N THR A 12 23.35 2.98 8.49
CA THR A 12 22.08 3.67 8.37
C THR A 12 21.98 4.75 9.45
N LEU A 13 22.36 4.44 10.70
CA LEU A 13 22.42 5.42 11.79
C LEU A 13 23.39 6.56 11.45
N ALA A 14 24.56 6.26 10.88
CA ALA A 14 25.52 7.27 10.46
C ALA A 14 24.95 8.21 9.39
N ARG A 15 24.21 7.66 8.40
CA ARG A 15 23.53 8.47 7.37
C ARG A 15 22.43 9.35 7.95
N VAL A 16 21.60 8.81 8.85
CA VAL A 16 20.56 9.59 9.54
C VAL A 16 21.18 10.76 10.31
N ASN A 17 22.25 10.52 11.06
CA ASN A 17 22.97 11.57 11.79
C ASN A 17 23.56 12.65 10.88
N TRP A 18 24.08 12.26 9.70
CA TRP A 18 24.64 13.21 8.75
C TRP A 18 23.53 14.05 8.09
N LEU A 19 22.48 13.40 7.60
CA LEU A 19 21.34 14.07 6.96
C LEU A 19 20.64 15.04 7.93
N SER A 20 20.43 14.63 9.19
CA SER A 20 19.78 15.49 10.18
C SER A 20 20.59 16.78 10.43
N LYS A 21 21.92 16.70 10.38
CA LYS A 21 22.80 17.88 10.51
C LYS A 21 22.74 18.77 9.27
N VAL A 22 22.83 18.18 8.07
CA VAL A 22 22.81 18.92 6.80
C VAL A 22 21.49 19.68 6.62
N HIS A 23 20.38 19.05 6.99
CA HIS A 23 19.04 19.62 6.87
C HIS A 23 18.59 20.41 8.12
N ASN A 24 19.46 20.52 9.13
CA ASN A 24 19.19 21.20 10.41
C ASN A 24 17.84 20.78 11.03
N CYS A 25 17.58 19.48 11.07
CA CYS A 25 16.36 18.90 11.63
C CYS A 25 16.69 17.80 12.63
N THR A 26 15.70 17.40 13.40
CA THR A 26 15.80 16.23 14.29
C THR A 26 15.73 14.93 13.48
N LYS A 27 16.18 13.83 14.09
CA LYS A 27 16.07 12.50 13.46
C LYS A 27 14.62 12.10 13.24
N ASP A 28 13.76 12.41 14.20
CA ASP A 28 12.34 12.10 14.15
C ASP A 28 11.67 12.85 13.00
N GLU A 29 11.95 14.15 12.84
CA GLU A 29 11.46 14.95 11.71
C GLU A 29 11.95 14.40 10.37
N LEU A 30 13.23 14.02 10.28
CA LEU A 30 13.80 13.42 9.07
C LEU A 30 13.10 12.11 8.70
N ILE A 31 12.85 11.23 9.68
CA ILE A 31 12.19 9.93 9.45
C ILE A 31 10.72 10.14 9.05
N VAL A 32 10.00 11.03 9.74
CA VAL A 32 8.61 11.36 9.41
C VAL A 32 8.52 11.91 7.99
N GLU A 33 9.42 12.80 7.60
CA GLU A 33 9.45 13.38 6.26
C GLU A 33 9.79 12.33 5.19
N ALA A 34 10.74 11.43 5.46
CA ALA A 34 11.06 10.33 4.56
C ALA A 34 9.85 9.41 4.33
N VAL A 35 9.10 9.07 5.39
CA VAL A 35 7.87 8.27 5.28
C VAL A 35 6.81 8.99 4.47
N ARG A 36 6.62 10.31 4.67
CA ARG A 36 5.68 11.10 3.86
C ARG A 36 6.05 11.08 2.37
N GLN A 37 7.31 11.26 2.04
CA GLN A 37 7.77 11.25 0.65
C GLN A 37 7.59 9.88 -0.01
N MET A 38 7.81 8.79 0.73
CA MET A 38 7.53 7.43 0.25
C MET A 38 6.04 7.20 0.03
N ALA A 39 5.19 7.69 0.93
CA ALA A 39 3.73 7.58 0.80
C ALA A 39 3.22 8.32 -0.44
N VAL A 40 3.71 9.53 -0.71
CA VAL A 40 3.36 10.29 -1.93
C VAL A 40 3.78 9.52 -3.19
N ALA A 41 4.98 8.93 -3.19
CA ALA A 41 5.45 8.12 -4.32
C ALA A 41 4.62 6.83 -4.52
N GLU A 42 4.11 6.21 -3.45
CA GLU A 42 3.23 5.05 -3.55
C GLU A 42 1.83 5.41 -4.07
N VAL A 43 1.26 6.54 -3.63
CA VAL A 43 -0.05 7.04 -4.10
C VAL A 43 -0.01 7.32 -5.61
N ASP A 44 1.06 7.95 -6.10
CA ASP A 44 1.21 8.23 -7.54
C ASP A 44 1.42 6.96 -8.38
N LYS A 45 2.08 5.94 -7.81
CA LYS A 45 2.35 4.67 -8.49
C LYS A 45 1.16 3.72 -8.47
N TYR A 46 0.32 3.81 -7.43
CA TYR A 46 -0.87 3.00 -7.26
C TYR A 46 -2.07 3.87 -6.82
N PRO A 47 -2.67 4.65 -7.74
CA PRO A 47 -3.73 5.61 -7.43
C PRO A 47 -4.96 4.98 -6.77
N LEU A 48 -5.12 3.67 -6.92
CA LEU A 48 -6.26 2.88 -6.42
C LEU A 48 -6.00 2.25 -5.04
N LEU A 49 -4.75 2.19 -4.57
CA LEU A 49 -4.41 1.51 -3.31
C LEU A 49 -4.73 2.36 -2.06
N GLY A 50 -4.81 3.69 -2.18
CA GLY A 50 -5.23 4.58 -1.09
C GLY A 50 -6.72 4.93 -1.07
N GLY A 51 -7.48 4.55 -2.10
CA GLY A 51 -8.90 4.97 -2.25
C GLY A 51 -9.89 4.19 -1.38
N TRP A 52 -9.46 3.07 -0.79
CA TRP A 52 -10.33 2.13 -0.09
C TRP A 52 -9.79 1.72 1.30
N GLU A 53 -8.76 2.41 1.81
CA GLU A 53 -8.17 2.11 3.13
C GLU A 53 -9.19 2.23 4.26
N ASP A 54 -10.15 3.16 4.14
CA ASP A 54 -11.20 3.39 5.13
C ASP A 54 -12.44 2.47 4.96
N GLU A 55 -12.53 1.74 3.84
CA GLU A 55 -13.67 0.87 3.51
C GLU A 55 -13.22 -0.50 2.98
N PRO A 56 -12.39 -1.25 3.73
CA PRO A 56 -11.87 -2.53 3.27
C PRO A 56 -12.99 -3.57 3.06
N GLU A 57 -14.07 -3.51 3.82
CA GLU A 57 -15.21 -4.42 3.67
C GLU A 57 -15.99 -4.17 2.37
N LEU A 58 -16.01 -2.94 1.85
CA LEU A 58 -16.69 -2.60 0.61
C LEU A 58 -15.96 -3.17 -0.61
N VAL A 59 -14.63 -3.26 -0.55
CA VAL A 59 -13.82 -3.90 -1.60
C VAL A 59 -14.14 -5.38 -1.69
N ASP A 60 -14.29 -6.06 -0.55
CA ASP A 60 -14.66 -7.48 -0.50
C ASP A 60 -16.07 -7.72 -1.08
N GLU A 61 -17.03 -6.83 -0.81
CA GLU A 61 -18.39 -6.89 -1.36
C GLU A 61 -18.38 -6.72 -2.89
N ILE A 62 -17.72 -5.67 -3.39
CA ILE A 62 -17.59 -5.39 -4.83
C ILE A 62 -16.93 -6.57 -5.53
N MET A 63 -15.86 -7.13 -4.96
CA MET A 63 -15.17 -8.25 -5.55
C MET A 63 -16.02 -9.52 -5.55
N GLY A 64 -16.77 -9.76 -4.47
CA GLY A 64 -17.75 -10.83 -4.38
C GLY A 64 -18.82 -10.76 -5.47
N ASP A 65 -19.36 -9.58 -5.74
CA ASP A 65 -20.38 -9.37 -6.76
C ASP A 65 -19.82 -9.48 -8.17
N ILE A 66 -18.61 -8.95 -8.44
CA ILE A 66 -17.90 -9.17 -9.70
C ILE A 66 -17.66 -10.67 -9.94
N MET A 67 -17.30 -11.42 -8.90
CA MET A 67 -17.08 -12.87 -9.01
C MET A 67 -18.38 -13.62 -9.29
N LYS A 68 -19.50 -13.24 -8.66
CA LYS A 68 -20.83 -13.81 -8.94
C LYS A 68 -21.25 -13.54 -10.39
N ASP A 69 -21.17 -12.28 -10.83
CA ASP A 69 -21.53 -11.89 -12.20
C ASP A 69 -20.63 -12.57 -13.23
N ARG A 70 -19.33 -12.66 -12.95
CA ARG A 70 -18.39 -13.43 -13.78
C ARG A 70 -18.81 -14.90 -13.84
N SER A 71 -19.18 -15.53 -12.73
CA SER A 71 -19.63 -16.94 -12.74
C SER A 71 -20.94 -17.12 -13.52
N ALA A 72 -21.85 -16.15 -13.45
CA ALA A 72 -23.14 -16.16 -14.12
C ALA A 72 -23.04 -15.74 -15.59
N HIS A 73 -21.90 -15.18 -16.02
CA HIS A 73 -21.74 -14.64 -17.36
C HIS A 73 -21.91 -15.74 -18.43
N PRO A 74 -22.75 -15.53 -19.48
CA PRO A 74 -23.09 -16.56 -20.46
C PRO A 74 -21.89 -17.17 -21.21
N LEU A 75 -20.78 -16.41 -21.34
CA LEU A 75 -19.54 -16.92 -21.96
C LEU A 75 -18.83 -17.98 -21.12
N ASN A 76 -19.05 -18.01 -19.79
CA ASN A 76 -18.46 -19.00 -18.90
C ASN A 76 -19.33 -20.27 -18.78
N GLN A 77 -20.58 -20.23 -19.26
CA GLN A 77 -21.46 -21.40 -19.33
C GLN A 77 -21.24 -22.25 -20.59
N LYS A 78 -20.70 -21.66 -21.68
CA LYS A 78 -20.53 -22.35 -22.97
C LYS A 78 -19.34 -23.33 -23.03
N PHE A 79 -18.44 -23.31 -22.04
CA PHE A 79 -17.31 -24.25 -21.97
C PHE A 79 -17.62 -25.53 -21.19
N GLY A 80 -18.84 -25.69 -20.65
CA GLY A 80 -19.26 -26.89 -19.91
C GLY A 80 -19.96 -27.97 -20.74
N GLN A 81 -20.19 -27.77 -22.05
CA GLN A 81 -20.94 -28.72 -22.90
C GLN A 81 -20.11 -29.28 -24.07
N SER A 82 -18.83 -29.55 -23.84
CA SER A 82 -18.06 -30.40 -24.75
C SER A 82 -17.59 -31.63 -23.98
N THR A 83 -18.44 -32.66 -23.97
CA THR A 83 -18.11 -34.10 -23.94
C THR A 83 -19.37 -34.91 -23.63
N THR A 84 -20.08 -35.34 -24.66
CA THR A 84 -20.62 -36.71 -24.81
C THR A 84 -20.90 -36.93 -26.30
#